data_AF-A0A015J6F9-F1
#
_entry.id   AF-A0A015J6F9-F1
#
_cell.length_a   1.000
_cell.length_b   1.000
_cell.length_c   1.000
_cell.angle_alpha   90.00
_cell.angle_beta   90.00
_cell.angle_gamma   90.00
#
_symmetry.space_group_name_H-M   'P 1'
#
loop_
_entity.id
_entity.type
_entity.pdbx_description
1 polymer ?
#
loop_
_entity_poly.entity_id
_entity_poly.type
_entity_poly.pdbx_seq_one_letter_code
_entity_poly.pdbx_strand_id
1 'polypeptide(L)'
;MSLTNNNPFQSPTSIKLSVLPPILEELEKLGKKLNPEINHKLYFEIELVKHFKFVLDVEADDRFPKEVEIIYSYHKTPYKYSQYIHRSGVAFIQICDPGEGFLWVNNRIYNTHNISNKNTSPNPDQLLKEFQNFCNDKVALQNFWNDVVNSIEDYTYEPNITEQRPDSMTKGSSSNESEPTLKT
;
A
#
# COMPACT_ATOMS: atom_id res chain seq x y z
N MET A 1 -15.43 -5.63 -4.82
CA MET A 1 -16.21 -4.39 -5.01
C MET A 1 -15.30 -3.35 -5.62
N SER A 2 -15.54 -3.03 -6.89
CA SER A 2 -14.99 -1.84 -7.53
C SER A 2 -15.99 -0.71 -7.29
N LEU A 3 -15.52 0.53 -7.10
CA LEU A 3 -16.41 1.68 -6.91
C LEU A 3 -17.38 1.89 -8.10
N THR A 4 -17.16 1.21 -9.23
CA THR A 4 -17.99 1.25 -10.44
C THR A 4 -19.33 0.53 -10.33
N ASN A 5 -19.52 -0.43 -9.42
CA ASN A 5 -20.60 -1.42 -9.55
C ASN A 5 -21.87 -1.16 -8.72
N ASN A 6 -21.88 -0.19 -7.79
CA ASN A 6 -22.93 -0.15 -6.77
C ASN A 6 -23.79 1.13 -6.76
N ASN A 7 -23.53 2.13 -7.62
CA ASN A 7 -24.42 3.29 -7.72
C ASN A 7 -24.27 4.08 -9.05
N PRO A 8 -25.30 4.14 -9.91
CA PRO A 8 -25.27 4.87 -11.17
C PRO A 8 -25.13 6.40 -11.01
N PHE A 9 -25.40 6.94 -9.82
CA PHE A 9 -25.23 8.36 -9.48
C PHE A 9 -23.91 8.66 -8.74
N GLN A 10 -23.08 7.64 -8.53
CA GLN A 10 -21.74 7.73 -7.93
C GLN A 10 -20.72 6.96 -8.78
N SER A 11 -20.69 7.24 -10.08
CA SER A 11 -19.62 6.73 -10.93
C SER A 11 -18.28 7.37 -10.53
N PRO A 12 -17.24 6.57 -10.28
CA PRO A 12 -15.89 7.08 -10.13
C PRO A 12 -15.42 7.77 -11.39
N THR A 13 -14.65 8.85 -11.24
CA THR A 13 -13.98 9.47 -12.38
C THR A 13 -12.74 8.65 -12.71
N SER A 14 -12.69 8.06 -13.90
CA SER A 14 -11.50 7.35 -14.38
C SER A 14 -10.45 8.36 -14.87
N ILE A 15 -9.22 8.19 -14.40
CA ILE A 15 -8.08 9.05 -14.74
C ILE A 15 -7.00 8.17 -15.35
N LYS A 16 -6.57 8.48 -16.57
CA LYS A 16 -5.54 7.74 -17.30
C LYS A 16 -4.22 8.49 -17.25
N LEU A 17 -3.13 7.74 -17.31
CA LEU A 17 -1.78 8.28 -17.42
C LEU A 17 -1.44 8.53 -18.89
N SER A 18 -0.88 9.70 -19.18
CA SER A 18 -0.38 10.03 -20.53
C SER A 18 0.93 9.31 -20.87
N VAL A 19 1.71 8.94 -19.85
CA VAL A 19 2.96 8.20 -19.92
C VAL A 19 2.93 7.10 -18.88
N LEU A 20 3.11 5.86 -19.31
CA LEU A 20 3.17 4.71 -18.41
C LEU A 20 4.45 4.77 -17.55
N PRO A 21 4.42 4.25 -16.32
CA PRO A 21 5.62 4.17 -15.49
C PRO A 21 6.65 3.18 -16.07
N PRO A 22 7.94 3.33 -15.71
CA PRO A 22 8.99 2.37 -16.08
C PRO A 22 8.66 0.95 -15.60
N ILE A 23 9.05 -0.05 -16.39
CA ILE A 23 8.85 -1.46 -16.01
C ILE A 23 9.95 -1.93 -15.06
N LEU A 24 9.65 -2.94 -14.22
CA LEU A 24 10.60 -3.48 -13.24
C LEU A 24 11.92 -3.95 -13.88
N GLU A 25 11.86 -4.53 -15.09
CA GLU A 25 13.05 -4.99 -15.82
C GLU A 25 13.99 -3.83 -16.20
N GLU A 26 13.46 -2.62 -16.42
CA GLU A 26 14.27 -1.43 -16.65
C GLU A 26 14.97 -0.97 -15.37
N LEU A 27 14.32 -1.11 -14.21
CA LEU A 27 14.93 -0.79 -12.91
C LEU A 27 16.08 -1.74 -12.57
N GLU A 28 15.92 -3.03 -12.86
CA GLU A 28 16.98 -4.02 -12.66
C GLU A 28 18.21 -3.71 -13.52
N LYS A 29 18.01 -3.28 -14.78
CA LYS A 29 19.10 -2.84 -15.67
C LYS A 29 19.84 -1.60 -15.16
N LEU A 30 19.14 -0.72 -14.43
CA LEU A 30 19.72 0.43 -13.75
C LEU A 30 20.44 0.08 -12.44
N GLY A 31 20.43 -1.19 -12.03
CA GLY A 31 21.04 -1.66 -10.78
C GLY A 31 20.24 -1.31 -9.53
N LYS A 32 19.01 -0.78 -9.67
CA LYS A 32 18.14 -0.40 -8.57
C LYS A 32 17.37 -1.61 -8.05
N LYS A 33 17.61 -2.02 -6.81
CA LYS A 33 16.89 -3.10 -6.15
C LYS A 33 15.90 -2.54 -5.14
N LEU A 34 14.61 -2.74 -5.42
CA LEU A 34 13.52 -2.47 -4.48
C LEU A 34 13.51 -3.53 -3.37
N ASN A 35 13.13 -3.13 -2.16
CA ASN A 35 12.91 -4.08 -1.05
C ASN A 35 11.85 -5.12 -1.49
N PRO A 36 12.12 -6.44 -1.38
CA PRO A 36 11.16 -7.50 -1.69
C PRO A 36 9.80 -7.40 -0.98
N GLU A 37 9.75 -6.73 0.17
CA GLU A 37 8.52 -6.54 0.95
C GLU A 37 7.60 -5.47 0.37
N ILE A 38 8.11 -4.61 -0.53
CA ILE A 38 7.34 -3.56 -1.17
C ILE A 38 6.65 -4.14 -2.42
N ASN A 39 5.41 -3.72 -2.69
CA ASN A 39 4.74 -4.10 -3.92
C ASN A 39 5.42 -3.45 -5.14
N HIS A 40 6.21 -4.24 -5.88
CA HIS A 40 6.93 -3.76 -7.05
C HIS A 40 6.02 -3.40 -8.23
N LYS A 41 4.81 -3.98 -8.31
CA LYS A 41 3.93 -3.82 -9.49
C LYS A 41 3.28 -2.45 -9.60
N LEU A 42 2.97 -1.83 -8.47
CA LEU A 42 2.27 -0.55 -8.39
C LEU A 42 3.09 0.52 -7.67
N TYR A 43 4.40 0.30 -7.54
CA TYR A 43 5.29 1.18 -6.75
C TYR A 43 5.22 2.63 -7.23
N PHE A 44 5.34 2.85 -8.54
CA PHE A 44 5.32 4.19 -9.13
C PHE A 44 3.96 4.88 -8.96
N GLU A 45 2.87 4.16 -9.19
CA GLU A 45 1.52 4.66 -8.99
C GLU A 45 1.26 5.04 -7.53
N ILE A 46 1.78 4.25 -6.59
CA ILE A 46 1.71 4.54 -5.15
C ILE A 46 2.51 5.80 -4.81
N GLU A 47 3.73 5.96 -5.33
CA GLU A 47 4.54 7.17 -5.10
C GLU A 47 3.89 8.42 -5.70
N LEU A 48 3.27 8.31 -6.87
CA LEU A 48 2.49 9.41 -7.47
C LEU A 48 1.33 9.82 -6.55
N VAL A 49 0.55 8.84 -6.05
CA VAL A 49 -0.57 9.10 -5.13
C VAL A 49 -0.07 9.75 -3.83
N LYS A 50 1.05 9.29 -3.27
CA LYS A 50 1.69 9.89 -2.08
C LYS A 50 2.18 11.32 -2.33
N HIS A 51 2.71 11.63 -3.52
CA HIS A 51 3.13 12.97 -3.90
C HIS A 51 1.97 13.98 -3.73
N PHE A 52 0.76 13.57 -4.16
CA PHE A 52 -0.49 14.31 -3.99
C PHE A 52 -1.12 14.19 -2.58
N LYS A 53 -0.34 13.83 -1.57
CA LYS A 53 -0.75 13.79 -0.15
C LYS A 53 -1.91 12.84 0.13
N PHE A 54 -2.03 11.77 -0.64
CA PHE A 54 -2.90 10.66 -0.30
C PHE A 54 -2.18 9.66 0.60
N VAL A 55 -2.96 9.01 1.47
CA VAL A 55 -2.49 8.02 2.44
C VAL A 55 -3.35 6.77 2.28
N LEU A 56 -2.75 5.58 2.48
CA LEU A 56 -3.46 4.31 2.40
C LEU A 56 -4.61 4.29 3.43
N ASP A 57 -5.82 3.98 2.95
CA ASP A 57 -7.03 3.84 3.76
C ASP A 57 -7.39 2.36 3.89
N VAL A 58 -7.50 1.66 2.75
CA VAL A 58 -7.82 0.22 2.70
C VAL A 58 -6.95 -0.46 1.66
N GLU A 59 -6.24 -1.50 2.06
CA GLU A 59 -5.50 -2.38 1.15
C GLU A 59 -6.45 -3.37 0.46
N ALA A 60 -6.20 -3.71 -0.80
CA ALA A 60 -7.03 -4.70 -1.50
C ALA A 60 -6.74 -6.12 -1.00
N ASP A 61 -7.77 -6.97 -0.98
CA ASP A 61 -7.69 -8.26 -0.28
C ASP A 61 -6.70 -9.25 -0.94
N ASP A 62 -6.44 -9.12 -2.24
CA ASP A 62 -5.46 -9.94 -2.98
C ASP A 62 -4.00 -9.50 -2.78
N ARG A 63 -3.74 -8.40 -2.07
CA ARG A 63 -2.37 -7.95 -1.73
C ARG A 63 -1.82 -8.62 -0.48
N PHE A 64 -2.68 -9.22 0.33
CA PHE A 64 -2.24 -9.95 1.51
C PHE A 64 -1.67 -11.32 1.12
N PRO A 65 -0.62 -11.81 1.81
CA PRO A 65 -0.11 -13.15 1.61
C PRO A 65 -1.21 -14.19 1.81
N LYS A 66 -1.21 -15.26 0.99
CA LYS A 66 -2.27 -16.30 1.03
C LYS A 66 -2.26 -17.09 2.34
N GLU A 67 -1.15 -17.03 3.06
CA GLU A 67 -0.94 -17.66 4.35
C GLU A 67 -1.65 -16.90 5.50
N VAL A 68 -2.10 -15.67 5.25
CA VAL A 68 -2.76 -14.83 6.26
C VAL A 68 -4.27 -14.84 6.03
N GLU A 69 -5.01 -15.34 7.01
CA GLU A 69 -6.47 -15.24 7.05
C GLU A 69 -6.89 -13.94 7.73
N ILE A 70 -7.68 -13.10 7.03
CA ILE A 70 -8.14 -11.82 7.55
C ILE A 70 -9.60 -11.94 7.96
N ILE A 71 -9.86 -11.83 9.27
CA ILE A 71 -11.19 -11.93 9.84
C ILE A 71 -11.65 -10.53 10.28
N TYR A 72 -12.77 -10.07 9.72
CA TYR A 72 -13.42 -8.82 10.11
C TYR A 72 -14.61 -9.12 11.03
N SER A 73 -14.86 -8.26 12.01
CA SER A 73 -16.02 -8.37 12.91
C SER A 73 -17.36 -8.04 12.23
N TYR A 74 -17.32 -7.60 10.97
CA TYR A 74 -18.45 -7.19 10.16
C TYR A 74 -18.40 -7.87 8.79
N HIS A 75 -19.56 -7.94 8.11
CA HIS A 75 -19.61 -8.46 6.76
C HIS A 75 -18.96 -7.48 5.78
N LYS A 76 -17.85 -7.90 5.17
CA LYS A 76 -17.04 -7.09 4.26
C LYS A 76 -17.10 -7.70 2.86
N THR A 77 -17.43 -6.89 1.86
CA THR A 77 -17.23 -7.29 0.46
C THR A 77 -15.75 -7.14 0.12
N PRO A 78 -15.11 -8.11 -0.57
CA PRO A 78 -13.71 -8.00 -0.94
C PRO A 78 -13.43 -6.74 -1.78
N TYR A 79 -12.40 -5.97 -1.44
CA TYR A 79 -11.89 -4.83 -2.19
C TYR A 79 -11.02 -5.32 -3.33
N LYS A 80 -11.33 -4.87 -4.56
CA LYS A 80 -10.55 -5.21 -5.76
C LYS A 80 -9.27 -4.38 -5.86
N TYR A 81 -9.36 -3.11 -5.47
CA TYR A 81 -8.30 -2.13 -5.61
C TYR A 81 -7.98 -1.50 -4.25
N SER A 82 -6.71 -1.19 -4.02
CA SER A 82 -6.28 -0.49 -2.82
C SER A 82 -6.76 0.96 -2.89
N GLN A 83 -7.38 1.42 -1.82
CA GLN A 83 -7.97 2.75 -1.70
C GLN A 83 -7.09 3.65 -0.83
N TYR A 84 -6.91 4.87 -1.28
CA TYR A 84 -6.18 5.92 -0.59
C TYR A 84 -7.10 7.12 -0.35
N ILE A 85 -6.92 7.78 0.78
CA ILE A 85 -7.66 8.99 1.17
C ILE A 85 -6.71 10.19 1.17
N HIS A 86 -7.16 11.33 0.65
CA HIS A 86 -6.38 12.56 0.73
C HIS A 86 -6.25 12.98 2.20
N ARG A 87 -5.11 13.54 2.63
CA ARG A 87 -4.89 13.97 4.03
C ARG A 87 -5.96 14.92 4.58
N SER A 88 -6.64 15.68 3.72
CA SER A 88 -7.77 16.54 4.14
C SER A 88 -9.11 15.81 4.33
N GLY A 89 -9.20 14.53 3.94
CA GLY A 89 -10.41 13.71 4.02
C GLY A 89 -11.44 13.92 2.91
N VAL A 90 -11.21 14.86 1.98
CA VAL A 90 -12.23 15.32 1.01
C VAL A 90 -12.45 14.39 -0.20
N ALA A 91 -11.49 13.52 -0.50
CA ALA A 91 -11.50 12.66 -1.68
C ALA A 91 -10.74 11.35 -1.45
N PHE A 92 -11.14 10.35 -2.22
CA PHE A 92 -10.53 9.03 -2.31
C PHE A 92 -10.01 8.79 -3.73
N ILE A 93 -8.94 8.01 -3.82
CA ILE A 93 -8.41 7.49 -5.07
C ILE A 93 -8.13 6.00 -4.94
N GLN A 94 -8.49 5.23 -5.95
CA GLN A 94 -8.13 3.82 -6.07
C GLN A 94 -7.13 3.64 -7.20
N ILE A 95 -6.12 2.81 -6.96
CA ILE A 95 -5.12 2.45 -7.96
C ILE A 95 -5.60 1.18 -8.68
N CYS A 96 -5.83 1.28 -9.98
CA CYS A 96 -6.26 0.16 -10.80
C CYS A 96 -5.10 -0.82 -11.06
N ASP A 97 -5.36 -1.83 -11.88
CA ASP A 97 -4.30 -2.73 -12.34
C ASP A 97 -3.24 -1.93 -13.14
N PRO A 98 -1.99 -2.41 -13.22
CA PRO A 98 -0.90 -1.67 -13.85
C PRO A 98 -1.26 -1.16 -15.25
N GLY A 99 -1.10 0.14 -15.48
CA GLY A 99 -1.43 0.80 -16.75
C GLY A 99 -2.90 1.15 -16.98
N GLU A 100 -3.84 0.73 -16.13
CA GLU A 100 -5.25 1.12 -16.24
C GLU A 100 -5.55 2.52 -15.65
N GLY A 101 -4.65 3.02 -14.80
CA GLY A 101 -4.74 4.35 -14.19
C GLY A 101 -5.42 4.35 -12.83
N PHE A 102 -6.31 5.33 -12.59
CA PHE A 102 -6.89 5.58 -11.28
C PHE A 102 -8.41 5.77 -11.35
N LEU A 103 -9.09 5.50 -10.23
CA LEU A 103 -10.49 5.84 -10.01
C LEU A 103 -10.58 6.87 -8.88
N TRP A 104 -11.20 8.01 -9.16
CA TRP A 104 -11.39 9.08 -8.19
C TRP A 104 -12.83 9.16 -7.70
N VAL A 105 -13.02 9.33 -6.39
CA VAL A 105 -14.32 9.55 -5.76
C VAL A 105 -14.25 10.63 -4.69
N ASN A 106 -15.17 11.60 -4.73
CA ASN A 106 -15.31 12.61 -3.69
C ASN A 106 -15.94 12.01 -2.43
N ASN A 107 -15.43 12.36 -1.24
CA ASN A 107 -16.01 11.96 0.03
C ASN A 107 -17.29 12.78 0.32
N ARG A 108 -18.41 12.39 -0.28
CA ARG A 108 -19.66 13.17 -0.24
C ARG A 108 -20.20 13.39 1.17
N ILE A 109 -20.10 12.40 2.06
CA ILE A 109 -20.57 12.52 3.46
C ILE A 109 -19.75 13.61 4.17
N TYR A 110 -18.43 13.55 4.07
CA TYR A 110 -17.54 14.57 4.63
C TYR A 110 -17.81 15.95 4.04
N ASN A 111 -17.91 16.06 2.71
CA ASN A 111 -18.09 17.34 2.01
C ASN A 111 -19.46 17.98 2.24
N THR A 112 -20.49 17.19 2.56
CA THR A 112 -21.85 17.68 2.84
C THR A 112 -21.99 18.16 4.28
N HIS A 113 -21.40 17.44 5.25
CA HIS A 113 -21.60 17.73 6.67
C HIS A 113 -20.54 18.67 7.28
N ASN A 114 -19.32 18.75 6.72
CA ASN A 114 -18.26 19.63 7.24
C ASN A 114 -18.24 21.02 6.55
N ILE A 115 -19.37 21.73 6.61
CA ILE A 115 -19.49 23.08 6.02
C ILE A 115 -18.59 24.11 6.73
N SER A 116 -18.33 23.93 8.03
CA SER A 116 -17.49 24.83 8.84
C SER A 116 -16.02 24.83 8.43
N ASN A 117 -15.50 23.70 7.92
CA ASN A 117 -14.11 23.56 7.50
C ASN A 117 -13.89 23.83 6.00
N LYS A 118 -14.92 24.24 5.23
CA LYS A 118 -14.77 24.50 3.79
C LYS A 118 -13.75 25.61 3.46
N ASN A 119 -13.49 26.51 4.40
CA ASN A 119 -12.49 27.58 4.22
C ASN A 119 -11.04 27.08 4.39
N THR A 120 -10.83 25.95 5.06
CA THR A 120 -9.50 25.38 5.33
C THR A 120 -9.23 24.10 4.53
N SER A 121 -10.27 23.34 4.19
CA SER A 121 -10.14 22.13 3.38
C SER A 121 -10.07 22.47 1.89
N PRO A 122 -9.14 21.88 1.13
CA PRO A 122 -9.05 22.09 -0.32
C PRO A 122 -10.33 21.63 -1.02
N ASN A 123 -10.71 22.32 -2.10
CA ASN A 123 -11.85 21.94 -2.92
C ASN A 123 -11.54 20.61 -3.63
N PRO A 124 -12.38 19.55 -3.47
CA PRO A 124 -12.14 18.25 -4.09
C PRO A 124 -12.10 18.30 -5.62
N ASP A 125 -12.88 19.18 -6.26
CA ASP A 125 -12.91 19.30 -7.72
C ASP A 125 -11.64 20.00 -8.25
N GLN A 126 -11.07 20.91 -7.45
CA GLN A 126 -9.77 21.52 -7.76
C GLN A 126 -8.64 20.50 -7.66
N LEU A 127 -8.63 19.67 -6.61
CA LEU A 127 -7.66 18.58 -6.47
C LEU A 127 -7.77 17.56 -7.60
N LEU A 128 -8.99 17.19 -7.99
CA LEU A 128 -9.22 16.32 -9.13
C LEU A 128 -8.63 16.91 -10.41
N LYS A 129 -8.90 18.19 -10.68
CA LYS A 129 -8.39 18.87 -11.88
C LYS A 129 -6.87 18.97 -11.87
N GLU A 130 -6.28 19.27 -10.72
CA GLU A 130 -4.82 19.31 -10.55
C GLU A 130 -4.18 17.95 -10.85
N PHE A 131 -4.73 16.89 -10.27
CA PHE A 131 -4.27 15.52 -10.51
C PHE A 131 -4.43 15.12 -11.99
N GLN A 132 -5.58 15.41 -12.60
CA GLN A 132 -5.83 15.14 -14.03
C GLN A 132 -4.86 15.91 -14.93
N ASN A 133 -4.60 17.18 -14.63
CA ASN A 133 -3.66 17.99 -15.41
C ASN A 133 -2.25 17.40 -15.32
N PHE A 134 -1.83 16.99 -14.13
CA PHE A 134 -0.53 16.36 -13.93
C PHE A 134 -0.40 15.03 -14.68
N CYS A 135 -1.41 14.16 -14.61
CA CYS A 135 -1.42 12.89 -15.34
C CYS A 135 -1.44 13.08 -16.87
N ASN A 136 -2.00 14.17 -17.37
CA ASN A 136 -2.06 14.49 -18.80
C ASN A 136 -0.79 15.18 -19.33
N ASP A 137 0.01 15.80 -18.45
CA ASP A 137 1.27 16.43 -18.82
C ASP A 137 2.39 15.38 -18.94
N LYS A 138 2.71 15.05 -20.19
CA LYS A 138 3.75 14.04 -20.50
C LYS A 138 5.12 14.39 -19.94
N VAL A 139 5.49 15.67 -19.97
CA VAL A 139 6.84 16.11 -19.57
C VAL A 139 6.96 16.10 -18.06
N ALA A 140 5.97 16.66 -17.36
CA ALA A 140 5.94 16.65 -15.90
C ALA A 140 5.93 15.20 -15.36
N LEU A 141 5.09 14.34 -15.94
CA LEU A 141 4.96 12.96 -15.51
C LEU A 141 6.24 12.13 -15.77
N GLN A 142 6.90 12.34 -16.92
CA GLN A 142 8.17 11.68 -17.22
C GLN A 142 9.30 12.12 -16.27
N ASN A 143 9.38 13.42 -15.97
CA ASN A 143 10.35 13.93 -14.98
C ASN A 143 10.09 13.33 -13.60
N PHE A 144 8.83 13.25 -13.19
CA PHE A 144 8.44 12.63 -11.94
C PHE A 144 8.89 11.16 -11.85
N TRP A 145 8.71 10.38 -12.93
CA TRP A 145 9.20 9.00 -12.95
C TRP A 145 10.72 8.92 -12.77
N ASN A 146 11.47 9.77 -13.46
CA ASN A 146 12.92 9.82 -13.29
C ASN A 146 13.32 10.19 -11.85
N ASP A 147 12.63 11.15 -11.24
CA ASP A 147 12.86 11.55 -9.85
C ASP A 147 12.59 10.41 -8.87
N VAL A 148 11.50 9.66 -9.07
CA VAL A 148 11.18 8.47 -8.28
C VAL A 148 12.29 7.43 -8.43
N VAL A 149 12.73 7.12 -9.65
CA VAL A 149 13.83 6.17 -9.89
C VAL A 149 15.11 6.61 -9.19
N ASN A 150 15.45 7.89 -9.24
CA ASN A 150 16.64 8.44 -8.60
C ASN A 150 16.55 8.42 -7.06
N SER A 151 15.34 8.47 -6.51
CA SER A 151 15.10 8.39 -5.06
C SER A 151 15.19 6.98 -4.48
N ILE A 152 15.20 5.95 -5.32
CA ILE A 152 15.34 4.56 -4.87
C ILE A 152 16.75 4.38 -4.30
N GLU A 153 16.83 4.24 -2.99
CA GLU A 153 18.03 3.76 -2.29
C GLU A 153 18.22 2.27 -2.60
N ASP A 154 19.45 1.87 -2.89
CA ASP A 154 19.74 0.49 -3.23
C ASP A 154 19.58 -0.38 -1.99
N TYR A 155 18.56 -1.25 -1.98
CA TYR A 155 18.38 -2.19 -0.88
C TYR A 155 19.59 -3.12 -0.78
N THR A 156 20.37 -2.98 0.28
CA THR A 156 21.45 -3.91 0.64
C THR A 156 20.87 -4.95 1.59
N TYR A 157 20.88 -6.22 1.17
CA TYR A 157 20.51 -7.33 2.02
C TYR A 157 21.64 -7.58 3.02
N GLU A 158 21.47 -7.13 4.26
CA GLU A 158 22.30 -7.55 5.39
C GLU A 158 21.74 -8.90 5.89
N PRO A 159 22.45 -10.03 5.69
CA PRO A 159 22.00 -11.31 6.23
C PRO A 159 21.96 -11.23 7.76
N ASN A 160 20.80 -11.50 8.35
CA ASN A 160 20.67 -11.66 9.80
C ASN A 160 21.57 -12.82 10.27
N ILE A 161 22.73 -12.50 10.86
CA ILE A 161 23.58 -13.47 11.58
C ILE A 161 22.91 -13.78 12.92
N THR A 162 21.78 -14.47 12.92
CA THR A 162 21.16 -14.95 14.17
C THR A 162 20.42 -16.27 13.97
N GLU A 163 21.11 -17.28 13.45
CA GLU A 163 20.80 -18.68 13.73
C GLU A 163 22.11 -19.46 13.97
N GLN A 164 22.88 -19.08 14.99
CA GLN A 164 23.72 -20.04 15.70
C GLN A 164 22.96 -20.48 16.94
N ARG A 165 22.10 -21.47 16.77
CA ARG A 165 21.58 -22.27 17.88
C ARG A 165 22.77 -23.07 18.43
N PRO A 166 23.24 -22.87 19.67
CA PRO A 166 24.31 -23.68 20.20
C PRO A 166 23.76 -25.09 20.48
N ASP A 167 24.12 -26.04 19.63
CA ASP A 167 24.02 -27.46 19.94
C ASP A 167 25.03 -27.79 21.04
N SER A 168 24.58 -27.82 22.29
CA SER A 168 25.24 -28.61 23.33
C SER A 168 24.27 -29.00 24.44
N MET A 169 23.55 -30.09 24.21
CA MET A 169 22.95 -30.88 25.28
C MET A 169 24.04 -31.81 25.83
N THR A 170 24.80 -31.33 26.82
CA THR A 170 25.80 -32.13 27.51
C THR A 170 25.09 -33.21 28.33
N LYS A 171 25.43 -34.48 28.05
CA LYS A 171 25.06 -35.65 28.85
C LYS A 171 25.50 -35.46 30.31
N GLY A 172 24.57 -35.52 31.25
CA GLY A 172 24.82 -35.64 32.68
C GLY A 172 24.03 -36.81 33.25
N SER A 173 24.72 -37.90 33.53
CA SER A 173 24.20 -39.13 34.14
C SER A 173 24.09 -39.02 35.65
N SER A 174 22.96 -39.53 36.19
CA SER A 174 22.76 -40.26 37.45
C SER A 174 23.22 -39.65 38.79
N SER A 175 22.25 -39.53 39.70
CA SER A 175 22.40 -40.08 41.06
C SER A 175 21.03 -40.30 41.73
N ASN A 176 20.90 -41.49 42.31
CA ASN A 176 19.74 -42.02 43.05
C ASN A 176 19.50 -41.26 44.36
N GLU A 177 18.24 -41.20 44.81
CA GLU A 177 17.92 -41.06 46.23
C GLU A 177 16.61 -41.78 46.59
N SER A 178 16.63 -42.35 47.78
CA SER A 178 15.90 -43.53 48.27
C SER A 178 14.65 -43.18 49.10
N GLU A 179 13.70 -44.13 49.15
CA GLU A 179 12.53 -44.16 50.05
C GLU A 179 12.88 -43.86 51.53
N PRO A 180 11.90 -43.34 52.28
CA PRO A 180 11.73 -43.75 53.67
C PRO A 180 10.37 -44.41 53.93
N THR A 181 10.48 -45.46 54.73
CA THR A 181 9.46 -46.34 55.28
C THR A 181 8.62 -45.64 56.35
N LEU A 182 7.30 -45.89 56.39
CA LEU A 182 6.49 -45.67 57.59
C LEU A 182 5.90 -47.02 58.08
N LYS A 183 6.42 -47.49 59.22
CA LYS A 183 5.69 -48.26 60.25
C LYS A 183 5.28 -47.21 61.31
N THR A 184 4.15 -47.25 62.01
CA THR A 184 3.31 -48.32 62.56
C THR A 184 1.88 -47.82 62.66
#